data_AF-A0A9D4UHV6-F1
#
_entry.id   AF-A0A9D4UHV6-F1
#
_cell.length_a   1.000
_cell.length_b   1.000
_cell.length_c   1.000
_cell.angle_alpha   90.00
_cell.angle_beta   90.00
_cell.angle_gamma   90.00
#
_symmetry.space_group_name_H-M   'P 1'
#
loop_
_entity.id
_entity.type
_entity.pdbx_description
1 polymer ?
#
loop_
_entity_poly.entity_id
_entity_poly.type
_entity_poly.pdbx_seq_one_letter_code
_entity_poly.pdbx_strand_id
1 'polypeptide(L)'
;MDGEDVAPIVLWCHPRSLSTAFERAFVERDDDFVCYHEPFGEPYYFGEEALSSRFIADTNGHSRKALTYMQVMQEQVLKEHTAISSIDGGEIKRKRVFVKDMAQYIVLPSGTAPHMQIEEGNPTVIPKRLLAKVRHSFLLRDPHKSIPSYWRMCVGDASQATGFHFYDPNEAGYLELRTLFEYVRTLTHETPLLLTAEDLLQDPVSTMHLYYHHMGVPFVPGMLHWEAKGIPSFDSWPGFHRMEL
;
A
#
# COMPACT_ATOMS: atom_id res chain seq x y z
N MET A 1 20.77 10.20 22.43
CA MET A 1 21.25 9.67 21.13
C MET A 1 19.99 9.52 20.31
N ASP A 2 19.61 10.58 19.62
CA ASP A 2 18.39 10.61 18.82
C ASP A 2 18.71 9.80 17.55
N GLY A 3 18.44 8.49 17.62
CA GLY A 3 18.54 7.62 16.47
C GLY A 3 17.57 8.10 15.40
N GLU A 4 18.04 8.18 14.16
CA GLU A 4 17.23 8.54 13.00
C GLU A 4 15.94 7.69 12.97
N ASP A 5 14.77 8.33 12.90
CA ASP A 5 13.48 7.64 12.84
C ASP A 5 13.34 6.91 11.49
N VAL A 6 13.72 5.63 11.51
CA VAL A 6 13.67 4.73 10.35
C VAL A 6 12.45 3.80 10.39
N ALA A 7 11.41 4.12 11.17
CA ALA A 7 10.19 3.31 11.20
C ALA A 7 9.60 3.18 9.78
N PRO A 8 9.16 1.98 9.34
CA PRO A 8 8.55 1.80 8.02
C PRO A 8 7.38 2.76 7.79
N ILE A 9 7.23 3.25 6.56
CA ILE A 9 6.09 4.08 6.16
C ILE A 9 5.11 3.21 5.39
N VAL A 10 3.83 3.26 5.76
CA VAL A 10 2.75 2.64 4.99
C VAL A 10 1.80 3.71 4.48
N LEU A 11 1.65 3.76 3.16
CA LEU A 11 0.64 4.52 2.45
C LEU A 11 -0.58 3.63 2.23
N TRP A 12 -1.63 3.89 3.00
CA TRP A 12 -2.93 3.26 2.86
C TRP A 12 -3.77 4.01 1.83
N CYS A 13 -4.41 3.30 0.93
CA CYS A 13 -5.27 3.89 -0.08
C CYS A 13 -6.45 2.96 -0.41
N HIS A 14 -7.31 3.41 -1.34
CA HIS A 14 -8.29 2.55 -2.02
C HIS A 14 -7.87 2.38 -3.49
N PRO A 15 -8.43 1.40 -4.23
CA PRO A 15 -8.13 1.24 -5.65
C PRO A 15 -8.39 2.52 -6.46
N ARG A 16 -7.57 2.75 -7.49
CA ARG A 16 -7.72 3.87 -8.45
C ARG A 16 -7.54 5.27 -7.85
N SER A 17 -6.80 5.39 -6.75
CA SER A 17 -6.50 6.63 -6.02
C SER A 17 -5.24 7.39 -6.49
N LEU A 18 -4.60 6.99 -7.60
CA LEU A 18 -3.26 7.46 -8.03
C LEU A 18 -2.09 7.04 -7.12
N SER A 19 -2.32 6.10 -6.20
CA SER A 19 -1.30 5.61 -5.28
C SER A 19 -0.09 4.94 -5.94
N THR A 20 -0.23 4.31 -7.11
CA THR A 20 0.91 3.77 -7.87
C THR A 20 1.83 4.88 -8.41
N ALA A 21 1.25 5.99 -8.87
CA ALA A 21 2.04 7.15 -9.32
C ALA A 21 2.75 7.81 -8.12
N PHE A 22 2.09 7.85 -6.96
CA PHE A 22 2.69 8.31 -5.71
C PHE A 22 3.86 7.41 -5.28
N GLU A 23 3.67 6.09 -5.29
CA GLU A 23 4.70 5.11 -4.95
C GLU A 23 5.93 5.23 -5.85
N ARG A 24 5.76 5.62 -7.12
CA ARG A 24 6.87 5.81 -8.04
C ARG A 24 7.91 6.80 -7.50
N ALA A 25 7.51 7.85 -6.78
CA ALA A 25 8.43 8.80 -6.17
C ALA A 25 9.32 8.18 -5.06
N PHE A 26 8.89 7.05 -4.47
CA PHE A 26 9.70 6.28 -3.53
C PHE A 26 10.56 5.22 -4.23
N VAL A 27 10.06 4.62 -5.31
CA VAL A 27 10.82 3.66 -6.12
C VAL A 27 12.08 4.30 -6.73
N GLU A 28 12.02 5.59 -7.11
CA GLU A 28 13.18 6.35 -7.60
C GLU A 28 14.24 6.64 -6.52
N ARG A 29 13.96 6.32 -5.26
CA ARG A 29 14.86 6.51 -4.12
C ARG A 29 15.39 5.17 -3.61
N ASP A 30 15.84 4.34 -4.54
CA ASP A 30 16.30 2.99 -4.24
C ASP A 30 17.59 2.97 -3.41
N ASP A 31 18.29 4.10 -3.27
CA ASP A 31 19.42 4.31 -2.38
C ASP A 31 19.02 4.36 -0.89
N ASP A 32 17.83 4.88 -0.59
CA ASP A 32 17.33 5.13 0.76
C ASP A 32 16.14 4.25 1.14
N PHE A 33 15.41 3.72 0.16
CA PHE A 33 14.16 2.99 0.37
C PHE A 33 14.19 1.56 -0.19
N VAL A 34 13.45 0.69 0.50
CA VAL A 34 12.95 -0.56 -0.06
C VAL A 34 11.44 -0.42 -0.18
N CYS A 35 10.92 -0.53 -1.40
CA CYS A 35 9.49 -0.37 -1.68
C CYS A 35 8.80 -1.73 -1.85
N TYR A 36 7.68 -1.92 -1.15
CA TYR A 36 6.78 -3.05 -1.35
C TYR A 36 5.45 -2.56 -1.94
N HIS A 37 5.10 -3.16 -3.07
CA HIS A 37 3.90 -2.85 -3.84
C HIS A 37 2.77 -3.80 -3.45
N GLU A 38 1.80 -3.31 -2.68
CA GLU A 38 0.58 -4.02 -2.27
C GLU A 38 0.82 -5.42 -1.68
N PRO A 39 1.80 -5.58 -0.76
CA PRO A 39 2.18 -6.90 -0.26
C PRO A 39 1.06 -7.64 0.49
N PHE A 40 0.05 -6.94 1.03
CA PHE A 40 -1.09 -7.57 1.69
C PHE A 40 -2.15 -8.11 0.70
N GLY A 41 -2.04 -7.80 -0.59
CA GLY A 41 -2.97 -8.33 -1.59
C GLY A 41 -2.84 -9.84 -1.78
N GLU A 42 -1.63 -10.39 -1.64
CA GLU A 42 -1.41 -11.84 -1.74
C GLU A 42 -2.16 -12.63 -0.64
N PRO A 43 -1.98 -12.35 0.68
CA PRO A 43 -2.78 -12.99 1.72
C PRO A 43 -4.29 -12.71 1.56
N TYR A 44 -4.67 -11.51 1.09
CA TYR A 44 -6.08 -11.13 0.93
C TYR A 44 -6.83 -11.96 -0.11
N TYR A 45 -6.20 -12.23 -1.26
CA TYR A 45 -6.83 -12.92 -2.39
C TYR A 45 -6.55 -14.42 -2.44
N PHE A 46 -5.36 -14.84 -2.01
CA PHE A 46 -4.84 -16.20 -2.27
C PHE A 46 -4.34 -16.92 -1.02
N GLY A 47 -4.31 -16.24 0.14
CA GLY A 47 -3.84 -16.81 1.40
C GLY A 47 -4.79 -17.83 2.01
N GLU A 48 -4.26 -18.67 2.91
CA GLU A 48 -5.08 -19.51 3.80
C GLU A 48 -5.96 -18.65 4.73
N GLU A 49 -5.58 -17.38 4.93
CA GLU A 49 -6.27 -16.36 5.72
C GLU A 49 -7.05 -15.36 4.84
N ALA A 50 -7.34 -15.72 3.58
CA ALA A 50 -7.97 -14.82 2.62
C ALA A 50 -9.28 -14.20 3.13
N LEU A 51 -9.44 -12.90 2.87
CA LEU A 51 -10.65 -12.14 3.20
C LEU A 51 -11.55 -11.93 1.97
N SER A 52 -11.02 -12.11 0.76
CA SER A 52 -11.81 -12.06 -0.48
C SER A 52 -12.19 -13.45 -0.95
N SER A 53 -13.38 -13.54 -1.54
CA SER A 53 -13.84 -14.76 -2.22
C SER A 53 -13.55 -14.77 -3.73
N ARG A 54 -12.99 -13.68 -4.26
CA ARG A 54 -12.87 -13.41 -5.70
C ARG A 54 -12.20 -14.53 -6.49
N PHE A 55 -11.15 -15.13 -5.95
CA PHE A 55 -10.34 -16.13 -6.64
C PHE A 55 -10.43 -17.53 -6.03
N ILE A 56 -11.40 -17.79 -5.14
CA ILE A 56 -11.57 -19.10 -4.49
C ILE A 56 -11.78 -20.23 -5.53
N ALA A 57 -12.45 -19.95 -6.65
CA ALA A 57 -12.70 -20.93 -7.70
C ALA A 57 -11.50 -21.14 -8.66
N ASP A 58 -10.47 -20.29 -8.59
CA ASP A 58 -9.33 -20.27 -9.51
C ASP A 58 -8.11 -21.00 -8.94
N THR A 59 -8.34 -22.23 -8.47
CA THR A 59 -7.33 -23.11 -7.85
C THR A 59 -6.32 -23.68 -8.85
N ASN A 60 -6.48 -23.41 -10.15
CA ASN A 60 -5.70 -24.05 -11.22
C ASN A 60 -4.37 -23.35 -11.57
N GLY A 61 -4.04 -22.19 -10.96
CA GLY A 61 -2.87 -21.40 -11.37
C GLY A 61 -1.93 -20.92 -10.26
N HIS A 62 -2.40 -20.74 -9.03
CA HIS A 62 -1.59 -20.12 -7.97
C HIS A 62 -0.82 -21.17 -7.17
N SER A 63 0.21 -21.76 -7.79
CA SER A 63 1.12 -22.73 -7.16
C SER A 63 2.04 -22.14 -6.07
N ARG A 64 1.89 -20.87 -5.71
CA ARG A 64 2.65 -20.27 -4.59
C ARG A 64 1.81 -20.35 -3.33
N LYS A 65 2.39 -20.93 -2.29
CA LYS A 65 1.89 -20.75 -0.93
C LYS A 65 2.03 -19.27 -0.59
N ALA A 66 0.93 -18.54 -0.69
CA ALA A 66 0.84 -17.14 -0.31
C ALA A 66 1.34 -16.93 1.12
N LEU A 67 2.01 -15.81 1.37
CA LEU A 67 2.40 -15.44 2.74
C LEU A 67 1.14 -15.16 3.58
N THR A 68 1.23 -15.42 4.89
CA THR A 68 0.23 -14.92 5.85
C THR A 68 0.40 -13.42 6.08
N TYR A 69 -0.62 -12.75 6.63
CA TYR A 69 -0.52 -11.34 7.01
C TYR A 69 0.64 -11.09 7.99
N MET A 70 0.84 -12.01 8.92
CA MET A 70 1.94 -11.97 9.88
C MET A 70 3.31 -12.10 9.22
N GLN A 71 3.44 -12.99 8.23
CA GLN A 71 4.68 -13.12 7.46
C GLN A 71 4.97 -11.87 6.64
N VAL A 72 3.98 -11.27 5.98
CA VAL A 72 4.17 -9.98 5.29
C VAL A 72 4.68 -8.92 6.27
N MET A 73 4.06 -8.78 7.44
CA MET A 73 4.51 -7.82 8.45
C MET A 73 5.96 -8.07 8.92
N GLN A 74 6.35 -9.33 9.12
CA GLN A 74 7.67 -9.67 9.67
C GLN A 74 8.78 -9.67 8.62
N GLU A 75 8.49 -10.21 7.44
CA GLU A 75 9.48 -10.51 6.41
C GLU A 75 9.63 -9.37 5.39
N GLN A 76 8.65 -8.46 5.32
CA GLN A 76 8.66 -7.35 4.36
C GLN A 76 8.54 -6.00 5.06
N VAL A 77 7.49 -5.78 5.85
CA VAL A 77 7.21 -4.44 6.42
C VAL A 77 8.21 -4.05 7.50
N LEU A 78 8.43 -4.91 8.49
CA LEU A 78 9.28 -4.65 9.67
C LEU A 78 10.72 -5.18 9.51
N LYS A 79 11.04 -5.78 8.36
CA LYS A 79 12.37 -6.32 8.10
C LYS A 79 13.38 -5.19 7.98
N GLU A 80 14.51 -5.34 8.64
CA GLU A 80 15.61 -4.39 8.50
C GLU A 80 16.33 -4.60 7.17
N HIS A 81 16.58 -3.51 6.45
CA HIS A 81 17.30 -3.51 5.18
C HIS A 81 18.54 -2.64 5.26
N THR A 82 19.65 -3.11 4.70
CA THR A 82 20.92 -2.37 4.64
C THR A 82 21.53 -2.42 3.25
N ALA A 83 22.29 -1.38 2.89
CA ALA A 83 23.08 -1.30 1.67
C ALA A 83 24.43 -0.64 1.96
N ILE A 84 25.42 -0.93 1.12
CA ILE A 84 26.75 -0.32 1.23
C ILE A 84 26.73 0.98 0.41
N SER A 85 26.98 2.12 1.06
CA SER A 85 27.13 3.42 0.38
C SER A 85 28.39 3.37 -0.49
N SER A 86 28.21 3.55 -1.80
CA SER A 86 29.31 3.68 -2.75
C SER A 86 30.00 5.05 -2.68
N ILE A 87 29.38 6.02 -1.99
CA ILE A 87 29.81 7.42 -1.95
C ILE A 87 30.65 7.70 -0.68
N ASP A 88 30.36 7.03 0.45
CA ASP A 88 30.97 7.28 1.75
C ASP A 88 32.00 6.21 2.16
N GLY A 89 32.77 5.69 1.20
CA GLY A 89 33.86 4.76 1.50
C GLY A 89 33.44 3.38 2.02
N GLY A 90 32.18 2.96 1.76
CA GLY A 90 31.69 1.62 2.11
C GLY A 90 30.92 1.53 3.43
N GLU A 91 30.43 2.64 3.98
CA GLU A 91 29.55 2.61 5.15
C GLU A 91 28.25 1.85 4.86
N ILE A 92 27.81 1.05 5.85
CA ILE A 92 26.52 0.35 5.78
C ILE A 92 25.42 1.35 6.12
N LYS A 93 24.67 1.77 5.11
CA LYS A 93 23.47 2.60 5.25
C LYS A 93 22.24 1.72 5.46
N ARG A 94 21.41 2.05 6.44
CA ARG A 94 20.10 1.41 6.61
C ARG A 94 19.12 2.02 5.60
N LYS A 95 18.37 1.17 4.90
CA LYS A 95 17.25 1.59 4.05
C LYS A 95 15.95 1.55 4.84
N ARG A 96 15.10 2.55 4.62
CA ARG A 96 13.77 2.63 5.19
C ARG A 96 12.78 1.85 4.32
N VAL A 97 11.82 1.17 4.93
CA VAL A 97 10.77 0.48 4.17
C VAL A 97 9.64 1.46 3.84
N PHE A 98 9.22 1.48 2.58
CA PHE A 98 7.98 2.12 2.14
C PHE A 98 7.04 1.04 1.60
N VAL A 99 5.80 1.06 2.06
CA VAL A 99 4.75 0.15 1.60
C VAL A 99 3.62 0.98 1.04
N LYS A 100 3.19 0.66 -0.16
CA LYS A 100 1.92 1.15 -0.69
C LYS A 100 0.93 0.00 -0.61
N ASP A 101 -0.21 0.21 0.03
CA ASP A 101 -1.21 -0.85 0.16
C ASP A 101 -2.65 -0.32 0.21
N MET A 102 -3.58 -1.22 0.00
CA MET A 102 -5.02 -1.02 0.03
C MET A 102 -5.52 -1.27 1.45
N ALA A 103 -6.28 -0.33 2.02
CA ALA A 103 -6.81 -0.51 3.37
C ALA A 103 -7.73 -1.73 3.48
N GLN A 104 -8.47 -2.07 2.43
CA GLN A 104 -9.36 -3.24 2.43
C GLN A 104 -8.62 -4.57 2.51
N TYR A 105 -7.31 -4.61 2.25
CA TYR A 105 -6.57 -5.86 2.38
C TYR A 105 -6.36 -6.26 3.83
N ILE A 106 -6.36 -5.31 4.76
CA ILE A 106 -6.16 -5.62 6.19
C ILE A 106 -7.39 -5.36 7.05
N VAL A 107 -8.34 -4.54 6.61
CA VAL A 107 -9.58 -4.25 7.35
C VAL A 107 -10.60 -5.34 7.08
N LEU A 108 -11.23 -5.85 8.14
CA LEU A 108 -12.28 -6.85 8.03
C LEU A 108 -13.49 -6.29 7.28
N PRO A 109 -13.92 -6.93 6.17
CA PRO A 109 -15.13 -6.52 5.48
C PRO A 109 -16.36 -6.70 6.37
N SER A 110 -17.34 -5.82 6.22
CA SER A 110 -18.57 -5.86 7.01
C SER A 110 -19.26 -7.22 6.88
N GLY A 111 -19.57 -7.86 8.00
CA GLY A 111 -20.28 -9.15 8.03
C GLY A 111 -19.40 -10.38 7.76
N THR A 112 -18.08 -10.23 7.67
CA THR A 112 -17.15 -11.36 7.51
C THR A 112 -16.68 -11.88 8.86
N ALA A 113 -16.82 -13.18 9.09
CA ALA A 113 -16.18 -13.86 10.21
C ALA A 113 -14.81 -14.39 9.74
N PRO A 114 -13.68 -13.80 10.16
CA PRO A 114 -12.38 -14.24 9.71
C PRO A 114 -12.06 -15.64 10.24
N HIS A 115 -11.28 -16.40 9.46
CA HIS A 115 -10.79 -17.72 9.85
C HIS A 115 -9.63 -17.67 10.86
N MET A 116 -9.24 -16.47 11.29
CA MET A 116 -8.14 -16.22 12.21
C MET A 116 -8.63 -15.44 13.44
N GLN A 117 -7.87 -15.53 14.53
CA GLN A 117 -8.17 -14.80 15.76
C GLN A 117 -7.84 -13.32 15.60
N ILE A 118 -8.80 -12.46 15.93
CA ILE A 118 -8.65 -11.00 15.90
C ILE A 118 -8.71 -10.47 17.33
N GLU A 119 -7.84 -9.50 17.63
CA GLU A 119 -7.85 -8.79 18.91
C GLU A 119 -9.19 -8.06 19.10
N GLU A 120 -9.75 -8.09 20.31
CA GLU A 120 -11.00 -7.39 20.60
C GLU A 120 -10.92 -5.90 20.27
N GLY A 121 -11.92 -5.40 19.54
CA GLY A 121 -11.99 -4.02 19.07
C GLY A 121 -10.95 -3.65 17.99
N ASN A 122 -10.19 -4.59 17.45
CA ASN A 122 -9.31 -4.38 16.30
C ASN A 122 -10.11 -4.65 15.01
N PRO A 123 -10.34 -3.64 14.15
CA PRO A 123 -11.04 -3.84 12.89
C PRO A 123 -10.14 -4.46 11.81
N THR A 124 -8.89 -4.79 12.12
CA THR A 124 -7.91 -5.30 11.16
C THR A 124 -7.40 -6.69 11.53
N VAL A 125 -6.85 -7.40 10.54
CA VAL A 125 -6.11 -8.67 10.73
C VAL A 125 -4.70 -8.48 11.28
N ILE A 126 -4.23 -7.24 11.43
CA ILE A 126 -2.88 -6.94 11.93
C ILE A 126 -2.94 -6.61 13.43
N PRO A 127 -2.16 -7.28 14.28
CA PRO A 127 -2.10 -6.98 15.72
C PRO A 127 -1.76 -5.51 16.01
N LYS A 128 -2.42 -4.91 17.03
CA LYS A 128 -2.20 -3.51 17.47
C LYS A 128 -0.71 -3.17 17.65
N ARG A 129 0.02 -4.09 18.28
CA ARG A 129 1.46 -3.95 18.56
C ARG A 129 2.36 -3.87 17.31
N LEU A 130 1.86 -4.33 16.16
CA LEU A 130 2.59 -4.27 14.89
C LEU A 130 2.20 -3.04 14.08
N LEU A 131 0.91 -2.66 14.07
CA LEU A 131 0.47 -1.39 13.50
C LEU A 131 1.16 -0.20 14.19
N ALA A 132 1.32 -0.25 15.52
CA ALA A 132 2.04 0.79 16.27
C ALA A 132 3.54 0.93 15.95
N LYS A 133 4.12 0.05 15.12
CA LYS A 133 5.55 0.10 14.71
C LYS A 133 5.79 0.79 13.38
N VAL A 134 4.75 1.19 12.66
CA VAL A 134 4.87 1.83 11.36
C VAL A 134 4.29 3.24 11.40
N ARG A 135 4.78 4.11 10.52
CA ARG A 135 4.17 5.40 10.26
C ARG A 135 3.05 5.22 9.25
N HIS A 136 1.88 5.74 9.57
CA HIS A 136 0.70 5.63 8.74
C HIS A 136 0.45 6.92 7.97
N SER A 137 0.12 6.77 6.70
CA SER A 137 -0.35 7.84 5.85
C SER A 137 -1.46 7.33 4.94
N PHE A 138 -2.30 8.24 4.46
CA PHE A 138 -3.52 7.91 3.75
C PHE A 138 -3.62 8.72 2.46
N LEU A 139 -4.04 8.08 1.36
CA LEU A 139 -4.36 8.72 0.10
C LEU A 139 -5.80 8.43 -0.29
N LEU A 140 -6.58 9.50 -0.45
CA LEU A 140 -7.98 9.47 -0.84
C LEU A 140 -8.14 10.08 -2.24
N ARG A 141 -9.12 9.60 -3.01
CA ARG A 141 -9.57 10.26 -4.24
C ARG A 141 -11.07 10.31 -4.28
N ASP A 142 -11.62 11.34 -4.91
CA ASP A 142 -13.06 11.49 -5.10
C ASP A 142 -13.70 10.19 -5.66
N PRO A 143 -14.71 9.62 -4.98
CA PRO A 143 -15.41 8.42 -5.46
C PRO A 143 -16.04 8.59 -6.85
N HIS A 144 -16.44 9.80 -7.25
CA HIS A 144 -16.95 10.05 -8.60
C HIS A 144 -15.90 9.79 -9.70
N LYS A 145 -14.60 9.82 -9.36
CA LYS A 145 -13.51 9.51 -10.27
C LYS A 145 -13.05 8.06 -10.13
N SER A 146 -12.94 7.56 -8.90
CA SER A 146 -12.32 6.26 -8.62
C SER A 146 -13.26 5.09 -8.86
N ILE A 147 -14.55 5.20 -8.47
CA ILE A 147 -15.52 4.10 -8.59
C ILE A 147 -15.79 3.76 -10.06
N PRO A 148 -16.06 4.72 -10.98
CA PRO A 148 -16.24 4.39 -12.40
C PRO A 148 -14.99 3.77 -13.03
N SER A 149 -13.80 4.24 -12.62
CA SER A 149 -12.53 3.64 -13.07
C SER A 149 -12.39 2.21 -12.57
N TYR A 150 -12.66 1.94 -11.29
CA TYR A 150 -12.55 0.61 -10.70
C TYR A 150 -13.59 -0.35 -11.29
N TRP A 151 -14.83 0.11 -11.48
CA TRP A 151 -15.87 -0.63 -12.19
C TRP A 151 -15.40 -1.08 -13.59
N ARG A 152 -14.78 -0.20 -14.36
CA ARG A 152 -14.22 -0.56 -15.68
C ARG A 152 -13.15 -1.65 -15.58
N MET A 153 -12.32 -1.63 -14.53
CA MET A 153 -11.32 -2.67 -14.27
C MET A 153 -11.94 -4.01 -13.88
N CYS A 154 -13.12 -4.03 -13.25
CA CYS A 154 -13.75 -5.23 -12.73
C CYS A 154 -14.76 -5.88 -13.68
N VAL A 155 -15.46 -5.09 -14.51
CA VAL A 155 -16.53 -5.58 -15.38
C VAL A 155 -16.58 -4.91 -16.75
N GLY A 156 -15.72 -3.94 -17.00
CA GLY A 156 -15.62 -3.28 -18.30
C GLY A 156 -14.59 -3.93 -19.22
N ASP A 157 -14.20 -3.22 -20.28
CA ASP A 157 -13.28 -3.71 -21.31
C ASP A 157 -11.90 -4.14 -20.76
N ALA A 158 -11.50 -3.60 -19.61
CA ALA A 158 -10.24 -3.95 -18.94
C ALA A 158 -10.32 -5.22 -18.07
N SER A 159 -11.52 -5.77 -17.81
CA SER A 159 -11.76 -6.96 -16.97
C SER A 159 -10.93 -8.18 -17.39
N GLN A 160 -10.79 -8.40 -18.70
CA GLN A 160 -10.00 -9.51 -19.22
C GLN A 160 -8.50 -9.35 -18.90
N ALA A 161 -8.00 -8.12 -18.88
CA ALA A 161 -6.61 -7.83 -18.59
C ALA A 161 -6.29 -7.92 -17.09
N THR A 162 -7.27 -7.72 -16.22
CA THR A 162 -7.13 -7.75 -14.75
C THR A 162 -7.42 -9.10 -14.12
N GLY A 163 -8.20 -9.95 -14.80
CA GLY A 163 -8.75 -11.17 -14.20
C GLY A 163 -9.87 -10.91 -13.20
N PHE A 164 -10.33 -9.65 -13.04
CA PHE A 164 -11.47 -9.32 -12.20
C PHE A 164 -12.71 -9.37 -13.08
N HIS A 165 -13.70 -10.21 -12.72
CA HIS A 165 -14.89 -10.47 -13.56
C HIS A 165 -16.22 -10.03 -12.93
N PHE A 166 -16.17 -9.42 -11.75
CA PHE A 166 -17.33 -8.84 -11.08
C PHE A 166 -16.89 -7.69 -10.17
N TYR A 167 -17.78 -6.74 -9.93
CA TYR A 167 -17.57 -5.67 -8.96
C TYR A 167 -17.96 -6.15 -7.56
N ASP A 168 -17.05 -5.99 -6.60
CA ASP A 168 -17.33 -6.22 -5.19
C ASP A 168 -17.31 -4.86 -4.45
N PRO A 169 -18.44 -4.42 -3.86
CA PRO A 169 -18.48 -3.19 -3.07
C PRO A 169 -17.48 -3.16 -1.91
N ASN A 170 -17.15 -4.30 -1.30
CA ASN A 170 -16.17 -4.40 -0.21
C ASN A 170 -14.73 -4.18 -0.70
N GLU A 171 -14.47 -4.33 -2.00
CA GLU A 171 -13.17 -4.06 -2.59
C GLU A 171 -13.03 -2.61 -3.10
N ALA A 172 -14.09 -1.80 -3.00
CA ALA A 172 -14.02 -0.37 -3.30
C ALA A 172 -13.16 0.41 -2.30
N GLY A 173 -12.98 -0.10 -1.07
CA GLY A 173 -11.96 0.33 -0.11
C GLY A 173 -12.23 1.63 0.65
N TYR A 174 -13.33 2.33 0.41
CA TYR A 174 -13.61 3.62 1.07
C TYR A 174 -13.99 3.48 2.54
N LEU A 175 -14.84 2.52 2.87
CA LEU A 175 -15.24 2.26 4.26
C LEU A 175 -14.06 1.73 5.06
N GLU A 176 -13.26 0.88 4.44
CA GLU A 176 -12.06 0.27 5.00
C GLU A 176 -10.99 1.31 5.26
N LEU A 177 -10.74 2.22 4.29
CA LEU A 177 -9.78 3.31 4.44
C LEU A 177 -10.17 4.25 5.59
N ARG A 178 -11.45 4.62 5.70
CA ARG A 178 -11.95 5.42 6.82
C ARG A 178 -11.82 4.69 8.15
N THR A 179 -12.18 3.41 8.19
CA THR A 179 -12.12 2.57 9.40
C THR A 179 -10.69 2.48 9.90
N LEU A 180 -9.73 2.22 9.01
CA LEU A 180 -8.32 2.17 9.35
C LEU A 180 -7.79 3.52 9.82
N PHE A 181 -8.17 4.62 9.15
CA PHE A 181 -7.78 5.97 9.55
C PHE A 181 -8.20 6.28 11.00
N GLU A 182 -9.47 6.05 11.33
CA GLU A 182 -10.00 6.30 12.67
C GLU A 182 -9.38 5.40 13.74
N TYR A 183 -9.14 4.14 13.38
CA TYR A 183 -8.52 3.18 14.27
C TYR A 183 -7.06 3.53 14.57
N VAL A 184 -6.27 3.83 13.53
CA VAL A 184 -4.88 4.30 13.69
C VAL A 184 -4.84 5.58 14.51
N ARG A 185 -5.73 6.54 14.24
CA ARG A 185 -5.80 7.79 15.03
C ARG A 185 -5.99 7.53 16.51
N THR A 186 -6.84 6.57 16.85
CA THR A 186 -7.09 6.16 18.23
C THR A 186 -5.91 5.40 18.82
N LEU A 187 -5.27 4.52 18.04
CA LEU A 187 -4.13 3.70 18.44
C LEU A 187 -2.88 4.54 18.75
N THR A 188 -2.60 5.55 17.91
CA THR A 188 -1.38 6.37 18.02
C THR A 188 -1.58 7.65 18.82
N HIS A 189 -2.83 8.02 19.11
CA HIS A 189 -3.20 9.33 19.66
C HIS A 189 -2.76 10.52 18.78
N GLU A 190 -2.50 10.28 17.50
CA GLU A 190 -2.10 11.29 16.52
C GLU A 190 -3.02 11.21 15.31
N THR A 191 -3.28 12.34 14.64
CA THR A 191 -4.04 12.31 13.39
C THR A 191 -3.08 11.95 12.24
N PRO A 192 -3.27 10.80 11.56
CA PRO A 192 -2.40 10.43 10.45
C PRO A 192 -2.52 11.43 9.30
N LEU A 193 -1.44 11.60 8.53
CA LEU A 193 -1.48 12.41 7.33
C LEU A 193 -2.47 11.81 6.32
N LEU A 194 -3.43 12.63 5.89
CA LEU A 194 -4.36 12.32 4.80
C LEU A 194 -4.11 13.29 3.65
N LEU A 195 -3.76 12.76 2.49
CA LEU A 195 -3.65 13.49 1.24
C LEU A 195 -4.80 13.14 0.31
N THR A 196 -5.13 14.05 -0.60
CA THR A 196 -6.00 13.73 -1.72
C THR A 196 -5.20 13.59 -3.02
N ALA A 197 -5.71 12.75 -3.93
CA ALA A 197 -5.19 12.63 -5.27
C ALA A 197 -5.31 13.96 -6.05
N GLU A 198 -6.31 14.77 -5.72
CA GLU A 198 -6.48 16.13 -6.24
C GLU A 198 -5.32 17.05 -5.85
N ASP A 199 -4.87 17.03 -4.59
CA ASP A 199 -3.71 17.82 -4.14
C ASP A 199 -2.45 17.40 -4.91
N LEU A 200 -2.25 16.09 -5.09
CA LEU A 200 -1.12 15.53 -5.83
C LEU A 200 -1.13 15.94 -7.30
N LEU A 201 -2.30 15.95 -7.94
CA LEU A 201 -2.42 16.37 -9.35
C LEU A 201 -2.24 17.87 -9.54
N GLN A 202 -2.73 18.67 -8.59
CA GLN A 202 -2.70 20.13 -8.69
C GLN A 202 -1.30 20.69 -8.45
N ASP A 203 -0.61 20.20 -7.41
CA ASP A 203 0.75 20.62 -7.08
C ASP A 203 1.56 19.43 -6.53
N PRO A 204 2.11 18.57 -7.42
CA PRO A 204 2.84 17.39 -7.01
C PRO A 204 4.10 17.73 -6.21
N VAL A 205 4.75 18.85 -6.50
CA VAL A 205 6.00 19.25 -5.83
C VAL A 205 5.71 19.61 -4.38
N SER A 206 4.76 20.52 -4.14
CA SER A 206 4.43 20.95 -2.78
C SER A 206 3.79 19.83 -1.97
N THR A 207 2.91 19.05 -2.57
CA THR A 207 2.25 17.90 -1.91
C THR A 207 3.27 16.86 -1.45
N MET A 208 4.21 16.49 -2.33
CA MET A 208 5.25 15.53 -1.96
C MET A 208 6.21 16.12 -0.93
N HIS A 209 6.56 17.42 -1.04
CA HIS A 209 7.37 18.09 -0.02
C HIS A 209 6.73 18.01 1.36
N LEU A 210 5.44 18.31 1.47
CA LEU A 210 4.67 18.21 2.70
C LEU A 210 4.66 16.76 3.23
N TYR A 211 4.45 15.79 2.35
CA TYR A 211 4.47 14.38 2.72
C TYR A 211 5.81 13.95 3.32
N TYR A 212 6.91 14.23 2.61
CA TYR A 212 8.25 13.85 3.07
C TYR A 212 8.60 14.51 4.39
N HIS A 213 8.31 15.80 4.55
CA HIS A 213 8.50 16.51 5.81
C HIS A 213 7.70 15.83 6.96
N HIS A 214 6.42 15.53 6.75
CA HIS A 214 5.59 14.88 7.77
C HIS A 214 6.06 13.45 8.10
N MET A 215 6.63 12.73 7.13
CA MET A 215 7.17 11.39 7.34
C MET A 215 8.60 11.38 7.90
N GLY A 216 9.22 12.53 8.10
CA GLY A 216 10.63 12.62 8.53
C GLY A 216 11.59 12.09 7.47
N VAL A 217 11.32 12.38 6.21
CA VAL A 217 12.14 11.96 5.05
C VAL A 217 12.72 13.21 4.39
N PRO A 218 14.03 13.26 4.09
CA PRO A 218 14.62 14.38 3.35
C PRO A 218 14.06 14.48 1.93
N PHE A 219 13.62 15.67 1.53
CA PHE A 219 13.16 15.93 0.16
C PHE A 219 14.32 15.92 -0.84
N VAL A 220 14.16 15.25 -1.98
CA VAL A 220 15.16 15.20 -3.06
C VAL A 220 14.53 15.71 -4.37
N PRO A 221 15.03 16.81 -4.98
CA PRO A 221 14.40 17.44 -6.15
C PRO A 221 14.19 16.56 -7.39
N GLY A 222 14.97 15.47 -7.54
CA GLY A 222 14.89 14.56 -8.69
C GLY A 222 13.74 13.55 -8.66
N MET A 223 13.09 13.33 -7.52
CA MET A 223 12.15 12.21 -7.34
C MET A 223 10.83 12.33 -8.12
N LEU A 224 10.52 13.52 -8.66
CA LEU A 224 9.31 13.77 -9.47
C LEU A 224 9.57 13.72 -10.96
N HIS A 225 10.81 13.40 -11.35
CA HIS A 225 11.22 13.31 -12.74
C HIS A 225 11.87 11.95 -12.96
N TRP A 226 11.15 11.05 -13.63
CA TRP A 226 11.64 9.71 -13.94
C TRP A 226 11.41 9.38 -15.41
N GLU A 227 12.24 8.48 -15.94
CA GLU A 227 12.03 7.92 -17.26
C GLU A 227 10.80 7.00 -17.26
N ALA A 228 10.03 7.03 -18.35
CA ALA A 228 8.85 6.19 -18.54
C ALA A 228 9.23 4.70 -18.77
N LYS A 229 9.72 4.05 -17.71
CA LYS A 229 10.09 2.64 -17.66
C LYS A 229 9.12 1.87 -16.77
N GLY A 230 8.80 0.64 -17.17
CA GLY A 230 8.03 -0.29 -16.33
C GLY A 230 8.78 -0.63 -15.04
N ILE A 231 8.04 -0.79 -13.94
CA ILE A 231 8.58 -1.24 -12.66
C ILE A 231 8.16 -2.70 -12.46
N PRO A 232 9.11 -3.66 -12.39
CA PRO A 232 8.77 -5.07 -12.28
C PRO A 232 7.86 -5.43 -11.09
N SER A 233 7.96 -4.72 -9.95
CA SER A 233 7.09 -4.98 -8.80
C SER A 233 5.61 -4.67 -9.07
N PHE A 234 5.32 -3.80 -10.05
CA PHE A 234 3.95 -3.44 -10.43
C PHE A 234 3.30 -4.49 -11.34
N ASP A 235 4.05 -5.47 -11.83
CA ASP A 235 3.52 -6.56 -12.66
C ASP A 235 2.72 -7.60 -11.84
N SER A 236 2.73 -7.48 -10.51
CA SER A 236 1.96 -8.33 -9.59
C SER A 236 0.45 -8.25 -9.81
N TRP A 237 -0.04 -7.13 -10.36
CA TRP A 237 -1.45 -6.92 -10.71
C TRP A 237 -1.60 -6.59 -12.21
N PRO A 238 -1.60 -7.59 -13.09
CA PRO A 238 -1.73 -7.38 -14.52
C PRO A 238 -2.95 -6.52 -14.88
N GLY A 239 -2.82 -5.63 -15.86
CA GLY A 239 -3.92 -4.79 -16.33
C GLY A 239 -4.20 -3.55 -15.48
N PHE A 240 -3.94 -3.55 -14.17
CA PHE A 240 -4.23 -2.39 -13.30
C PHE A 240 -3.30 -1.18 -13.52
N HIS A 241 -2.08 -1.42 -14.01
CA HIS A 241 -0.98 -0.45 -14.05
C HIS A 241 -0.67 0.05 -15.47
N ARG A 242 -1.45 -0.40 -16.47
CA ARG A 242 -1.27 0.09 -17.84
C ARG A 242 -1.67 1.57 -17.87
N MET A 243 -0.71 2.42 -18.23
CA MET A 243 -1.04 3.78 -18.68
C MET A 243 -1.70 3.64 -20.05
N GLU A 244 -3.01 3.89 -20.12
CA GLU A 244 -3.65 4.19 -21.40
C GLU A 244 -3.01 5.51 -21.88
N LEU A 245 -2.14 5.42 -22.89
CA LEU A 245 -1.63 6.56 -23.66
C LEU A 245 -2.70 7.03 -24.65
#